data_AF-A0A942YVK0-F1
#
_entry.id   AF-A0A942YVK0-F1
#
_cell.length_a   1.000
_cell.length_b   1.000
_cell.length_c   1.000
_cell.angle_alpha   90.00
_cell.angle_beta   90.00
_cell.angle_gamma   90.00
#
_symmetry.space_group_name_H-M   'P 1'
#
loop_
_entity.id
_entity.type
_entity.pdbx_description
1 polymer ?
#
loop_
_entity_poly.entity_id
_entity_poly.type
_entity_poly.pdbx_seq_one_letter_code
_entity_poly.pdbx_strand_id
1 'polypeptide(L)'
;MDAKTLWEKLINKARVTEFEIHTVPQNSSTPLWFQVGGQGSYLVISKARSNSPSVNLSNDRRISFKDFEFVHGFYERWQKGETGVRQEVSRKSQNTAYIFALIAHATKVLV
;
A
#
# COMPACT_ATOMS: atom_id res chain seq x y z
N MET A 1 -8.16 -11.50 -7.30
CA MET A 1 -8.77 -10.24 -7.77
C MET A 1 -7.74 -9.51 -8.61
N ASP A 2 -8.16 -8.94 -9.72
CA ASP A 2 -7.29 -8.12 -10.58
C ASP A 2 -6.97 -6.77 -9.92
N ALA A 3 -5.96 -6.07 -10.44
CA ALA A 3 -5.49 -4.80 -9.91
C ALA A 3 -6.58 -3.71 -9.89
N LYS A 4 -7.41 -3.64 -10.94
CA LYS A 4 -8.45 -2.62 -11.08
C LYS A 4 -9.53 -2.77 -10.01
N THR A 5 -10.00 -4.00 -9.79
CA THR A 5 -10.99 -4.28 -8.73
C THR A 5 -10.49 -3.90 -7.34
N LEU A 6 -9.23 -4.22 -7.01
CA LEU A 6 -8.65 -3.86 -5.70
C LEU A 6 -8.45 -2.34 -5.57
N TRP A 7 -8.01 -1.69 -6.65
CA TRP A 7 -7.85 -0.24 -6.70
C TRP A 7 -9.17 0.49 -6.48
N GLU A 8 -10.22 0.10 -7.20
CA GLU A 8 -11.55 0.71 -7.08
C GLU A 8 -12.11 0.59 -5.66
N LYS A 9 -11.93 -0.56 -5.00
CA LYS A 9 -12.28 -0.73 -3.59
C LYS A 9 -11.54 0.27 -2.69
N LEU A 10 -10.23 0.39 -2.86
CA LEU A 10 -9.40 1.27 -2.03
C LEU A 10 -9.72 2.74 -2.25
N ILE A 11 -9.79 3.20 -3.50
CA ILE A 11 -10.03 4.61 -3.82
C ILE A 11 -11.45 5.04 -3.42
N ASN A 12 -12.45 4.17 -3.60
CA ASN A 12 -13.82 4.47 -3.16
C ASN A 12 -13.92 4.54 -1.64
N LYS A 13 -13.27 3.63 -0.92
CA LYS A 13 -13.19 3.71 0.55
C LYS A 13 -12.51 5.00 0.99
N ALA A 14 -11.34 5.31 0.42
CA ALA A 14 -10.53 6.47 0.79
C ALA A 14 -11.18 7.82 0.44
N ARG A 15 -12.10 7.85 -0.54
CA ARG A 15 -12.91 9.03 -0.88
C ARG A 15 -14.02 9.30 0.15
N VAL A 16 -14.55 8.25 0.78
CA VAL A 16 -15.58 8.38 1.81
C VAL A 16 -14.95 8.73 3.15
N THR A 17 -13.90 8.00 3.52
CA THR A 17 -13.20 8.21 4.79
C THR A 17 -11.73 7.85 4.66
N GLU A 18 -10.88 8.65 5.30
CA GLU A 18 -9.50 8.26 5.55
C GLU A 18 -9.49 7.05 6.48
N PHE A 19 -8.49 6.17 6.33
CA PHE A 19 -8.32 5.00 7.19
C PHE A 19 -6.84 4.69 7.39
N GLU A 20 -6.51 4.02 8.49
CA GLU A 20 -5.13 3.62 8.79
C GLU A 20 -4.93 2.12 8.57
N ILE A 21 -3.79 1.78 7.98
CA ILE A 21 -3.29 0.42 7.85
C ILE A 21 -1.79 0.43 8.15
N HIS A 22 -1.20 -0.75 8.33
CA HIS A 22 0.23 -0.88 8.55
C HIS A 22 0.95 -1.51 7.36
N THR A 23 2.25 -1.25 7.24
CA THR A 23 3.12 -1.95 6.30
C THR A 23 3.13 -3.45 6.59
N VAL A 24 3.44 -4.25 5.57
CA VAL A 24 3.48 -5.72 5.67
C VAL A 24 4.91 -6.22 5.39
N PRO A 25 5.88 -6.00 6.29
CA PRO A 25 7.23 -6.54 6.10
C PRO A 25 7.21 -8.07 6.09
N GLN A 26 8.08 -8.69 5.26
CA GLN A 26 8.30 -10.15 5.26
C GLN A 26 9.48 -10.59 6.12
N ASN A 27 10.17 -9.62 6.71
CA ASN A 27 11.23 -9.87 7.69
C ASN A 27 10.70 -9.53 9.09
N SER A 28 11.54 -9.70 10.10
CA SER A 28 11.25 -9.41 11.51
C SER A 28 11.16 -7.90 11.85
N SER A 29 11.00 -7.03 10.84
CA SER A 29 10.82 -5.59 11.10
C SER A 29 9.43 -5.31 11.65
N THR A 30 9.33 -4.33 12.54
CA THR A 30 8.05 -3.85 13.06
C THR A 30 7.20 -3.24 11.93
N PRO A 31 5.94 -3.67 11.74
CA PRO A 31 4.98 -2.99 10.89
C PRO A 31 4.80 -1.52 11.31
N LEU A 32 4.79 -0.62 10.33
CA LEU A 32 4.60 0.82 10.56
C LEU A 32 3.24 1.25 10.04
N TRP A 33 2.48 1.97 10.86
CA TRP A 33 1.17 2.51 10.52
C TRP A 33 1.28 3.73 9.62
N PHE A 34 0.34 3.87 8.69
CA PHE A 34 0.16 5.04 7.85
C PHE A 34 -1.31 5.27 7.57
N GLN A 35 -1.64 6.52 7.26
CA GLN A 35 -2.98 6.91 6.89
C GLN A 35 -3.13 6.89 5.36
N VAL A 36 -4.31 6.47 4.89
CA VAL A 36 -4.70 6.41 3.50
C VAL A 36 -5.90 7.31 3.28
N GLY A 37 -5.73 8.32 2.42
CA GLY A 37 -6.80 9.22 1.98
C GLY A 37 -6.98 9.19 0.46
N GLY A 38 -8.13 9.66 -0.01
CA GLY A 38 -8.43 9.81 -1.43
C GLY A 38 -8.33 11.28 -1.87
N GLN A 39 -7.55 11.56 -2.92
CA GLN A 39 -7.49 12.89 -3.54
C GLN A 39 -7.65 12.74 -5.07
N GLY A 40 -8.85 13.03 -5.58
CA GLY A 40 -9.17 12.87 -7.00
C GLY A 40 -9.02 11.40 -7.44
N SER A 41 -8.08 11.15 -8.35
CA SER A 41 -7.73 9.81 -8.86
C SER A 41 -6.52 9.18 -8.16
N TYR A 42 -6.05 9.76 -7.05
CA TYR A 42 -4.86 9.30 -6.32
C TYR A 42 -5.22 8.83 -4.92
N LEU A 43 -4.51 7.82 -4.46
CA LEU A 43 -4.39 7.54 -3.03
C LEU A 43 -3.26 8.38 -2.46
N VAL A 44 -3.49 8.98 -1.30
CA VAL A 44 -2.53 9.78 -0.56
C VAL A 44 -2.15 9.04 0.70
N ILE A 45 -0.84 8.84 0.89
CA ILE A 45 -0.25 8.19 2.05
C ILE A 45 0.40 9.25 2.93
N SER A 46 -0.02 9.32 4.18
CA SER A 46 0.50 10.25 5.18
C SER A 46 0.80 9.52 6.50
N LYS A 47 1.34 10.23 7.48
CA LYS A 47 1.61 9.67 8.82
C LYS A 47 0.32 9.19 9.48
N ALA A 48 0.39 8.10 10.23
CA ALA A 48 -0.73 7.70 11.08
C ALA A 48 -0.95 8.74 12.19
N ARG A 49 -2.21 8.99 12.49
CA ARG A 49 -2.69 9.90 13.55
C ARG A 49 -3.11 9.13 14.80
N SER A 50 -3.67 7.93 14.63
CA SER A 50 -4.30 7.17 15.71
C SER A 50 -3.45 5.99 16.17
N ASN A 51 -2.70 5.36 15.26
CA ASN A 51 -1.91 4.19 15.56
C ASN A 51 -0.40 4.47 15.58
N SER A 52 0.34 3.62 16.31
CA SER A 52 1.79 3.69 16.46
C SER A 52 2.43 2.30 16.44
N PRO A 53 3.69 2.16 15.97
CA PRO A 53 4.56 3.23 15.45
C PRO A 53 4.12 3.70 14.05
N SER A 54 4.17 5.02 13.81
CA SER A 54 3.85 5.62 12.50
C SER A 54 5.06 5.60 11.57
N VAL A 55 4.80 5.56 10.27
CA VAL A 55 5.79 5.88 9.24
C VAL A 55 6.37 7.27 9.46
N ASN A 56 7.67 7.42 9.19
CA ASN A 56 8.34 8.72 9.23
C ASN A 56 8.46 9.30 7.81
N LEU A 57 7.38 9.94 7.34
CA LEU A 57 7.34 10.61 6.05
C LEU A 57 7.66 12.11 6.20
N SER A 58 8.58 12.62 5.38
CA SER A 58 8.82 14.07 5.30
C SER A 58 7.71 14.80 4.53
N ASN A 59 7.13 14.12 3.53
CA ASN A 59 6.02 14.61 2.72
C ASN A 59 5.07 13.44 2.42
N ASP A 60 3.80 13.77 2.19
CA ASP A 60 2.79 12.80 1.76
C ASP A 60 3.15 12.19 0.41
N ARG A 61 2.80 10.92 0.24
CA ARG A 61 3.07 10.19 -1.01
C ARG A 61 1.81 9.96 -1.79
N ARG A 62 1.82 10.36 -3.05
CA ARG A 62 0.73 10.07 -4.00
C ARG A 62 1.02 8.75 -4.71
N ILE A 63 -0.01 7.92 -4.81
CA ILE A 63 -0.01 6.67 -5.56
C ILE A 63 -1.05 6.81 -6.66
N SER A 64 -0.64 6.59 -7.90
CA SER A 64 -1.55 6.50 -9.04
C SER A 64 -1.98 5.04 -9.27
N PHE A 65 -3.05 4.83 -10.05
CA PHE A 65 -3.42 3.49 -10.49
C PHE A 65 -2.30 2.80 -11.25
N LYS A 66 -1.54 3.53 -12.08
CA LYS A 66 -0.40 2.98 -12.83
C LYS A 66 0.70 2.44 -11.91
N ASP A 67 1.01 3.16 -10.84
CA ASP A 67 1.98 2.68 -9.84
C ASP A 67 1.44 1.44 -9.12
N PHE A 68 0.16 1.46 -8.78
CA PHE A 68 -0.50 0.35 -8.11
C PHE A 68 -0.51 -0.91 -8.96
N GLU A 69 -0.94 -0.81 -10.21
CA GLU A 69 -0.98 -1.89 -11.20
C GLU A 69 0.42 -2.46 -11.44
N PHE A 70 1.42 -1.59 -11.61
CA PHE A 70 2.80 -2.02 -11.77
C PHE A 70 3.27 -2.90 -10.61
N VAL A 71 3.06 -2.46 -9.37
CA VAL A 71 3.47 -3.23 -8.17
C VAL A 71 2.60 -4.47 -7.95
N HIS A 72 1.31 -4.42 -8.31
CA HIS A 72 0.40 -5.57 -8.22
C HIS A 72 0.90 -6.77 -9.01
N GLY A 73 1.50 -6.54 -10.19
CA GLY A 73 2.12 -7.61 -11.00
C GLY A 73 3.24 -8.39 -10.29
N PHE A 74 3.80 -7.85 -9.20
CA PHE A 74 4.83 -8.51 -8.40
C PHE A 74 4.29 -9.08 -7.08
N TYR A 75 3.03 -8.81 -6.74
CA TYR A 75 2.48 -9.10 -5.42
C TYR A 75 2.44 -10.61 -5.12
N GLU A 76 2.09 -11.43 -6.10
CA GLU A 76 2.03 -12.90 -5.90
C GLU A 76 3.43 -13.49 -5.65
N ARG A 77 4.42 -13.08 -6.45
CA ARG A 77 5.84 -13.48 -6.28
C ARG A 77 6.36 -13.06 -4.91
N TRP A 78 6.06 -11.81 -4.54
CA TRP A 78 6.37 -11.29 -3.22
C TRP A 78 5.69 -12.14 -2.13
N GLN A 79 4.39 -12.40 -2.20
CA GLN A 79 3.65 -13.18 -1.22
C GLN A 79 4.18 -14.61 -1.05
N LYS A 80 4.72 -15.24 -2.11
CA LYS A 80 5.39 -16.55 -2.06
C LYS A 80 6.77 -16.53 -1.40
N GLY A 81 7.27 -15.35 -1.00
CA GLY A 81 8.56 -15.19 -0.34
C GLY A 81 9.74 -15.17 -1.30
N GLU A 82 9.52 -14.85 -2.59
CA GLU A 82 10.61 -14.78 -3.56
C GLU A 82 11.60 -13.67 -3.20
N THR A 83 12.86 -14.06 -2.99
CA THR A 83 13.94 -13.16 -2.58
C THR A 83 14.23 -12.11 -3.67
N GLY A 84 14.37 -10.85 -3.28
CA GLY A 84 14.79 -9.77 -4.19
C GLY A 84 13.64 -9.04 -4.90
N VAL A 85 12.40 -9.55 -4.89
CA VAL A 85 11.24 -8.89 -5.52
C VAL A 85 11.04 -7.48 -4.97
N ARG A 86 11.12 -7.30 -3.65
CA ARG A 86 11.00 -5.97 -3.04
C ARG A 86 12.08 -5.01 -3.55
N GLN A 87 13.32 -5.48 -3.74
CA GLN A 87 14.43 -4.66 -4.21
C GLN A 87 14.26 -4.30 -5.69
N GLU A 88 13.77 -5.24 -6.50
CA GLU A 88 13.46 -5.04 -7.92
C GLU A 88 12.40 -3.95 -8.10
N VAL A 89 11.31 -4.05 -7.35
CA VAL A 89 10.19 -3.09 -7.43
C VAL A 89 10.54 -1.77 -6.77
N SER A 90 11.25 -1.76 -5.65
CA SER A 90 11.62 -0.52 -4.94
C SER A 90 12.55 0.38 -5.76
N ARG A 91 13.35 -0.19 -6.66
CA ARG A 91 14.16 0.58 -7.62
C ARG A 91 13.30 1.35 -8.62
N LYS A 92 12.06 0.91 -8.85
CA LYS A 92 11.12 1.48 -9.82
C LYS A 92 10.01 2.29 -9.16
N SER A 93 9.68 2.01 -7.89
CA SER A 93 8.70 2.78 -7.12
C SER A 93 9.07 2.89 -5.65
N GLN A 94 9.23 4.13 -5.16
CA GLN A 94 9.43 4.39 -3.73
C GLN A 94 8.19 4.08 -2.88
N ASN A 95 7.04 3.82 -3.52
CA ASN A 95 5.78 3.54 -2.85
C ASN A 95 5.52 2.04 -2.61
N THR A 96 6.44 1.16 -3.01
CA THR A 96 6.28 -0.31 -3.00
C THR A 96 5.75 -0.86 -1.67
N ALA A 97 6.31 -0.43 -0.53
CA ALA A 97 5.89 -0.93 0.78
C ALA A 97 4.44 -0.57 1.12
N TYR A 98 4.00 0.63 0.74
CA TYR A 98 2.62 1.09 0.93
C TYR A 98 1.67 0.36 -0.01
N ILE A 99 2.08 0.16 -1.27
CA ILE A 99 1.26 -0.55 -2.25
C ILE A 99 1.07 -2.02 -1.88
N PHE A 100 2.10 -2.72 -1.39
CA PHE A 100 1.93 -4.08 -0.87
C PHE A 100 0.96 -4.16 0.30
N ALA A 101 1.01 -3.19 1.22
CA ALA A 101 0.06 -3.11 2.32
C ALA A 101 -1.37 -2.83 1.84
N LEU A 102 -1.54 -1.93 0.86
CA LEU A 102 -2.84 -1.64 0.23
C LEU A 102 -3.43 -2.89 -0.45
N ILE A 103 -2.62 -3.64 -1.21
CA ILE A 103 -3.06 -4.88 -1.86
C ILE A 103 -3.45 -5.93 -0.81
N ALA A 104 -2.61 -6.11 0.21
CA ALA A 104 -2.87 -7.06 1.29
C ALA A 104 -4.18 -6.71 2.02
N HIS A 105 -4.38 -5.44 2.35
CA HIS A 105 -5.59 -4.93 2.98
C HIS A 105 -6.83 -5.16 2.11
N ALA A 106 -6.79 -4.76 0.85
CA ALA A 106 -7.92 -4.91 -0.08
C ALA A 106 -8.28 -6.38 -0.35
N THR A 107 -7.31 -7.29 -0.23
CA THR A 107 -7.52 -8.74 -0.39
C THR A 107 -8.09 -9.39 0.87
N LYS A 108 -7.73 -8.89 2.06
CA LYS A 108 -8.18 -9.44 3.37
C LYS A 108 -9.60 -9.05 3.77
N VAL A 109 -10.19 -7.99 3.21
CA VAL A 109 -11.54 -7.51 3.54
C VAL A 109 -12.66 -8.47 3.05
N LEU A 110 -12.33 -9.72 2.71
CA LEU A 110 -13.27 -10.82 2.45
C LEU A 110 -12.93 -12.01 3.37
N VAL A 111 -13.15 -11.85 4.67
CA VAL A 111 -13.42 -12.94 5.62
C VAL A 111 -14.40 -12.43 6.65
#